data_AF-A0A538LLU8-F1
#
_entry.id   AF-A0A538LLU8-F1
#
_cell.length_a   1.000
_cell.length_b   1.000
_cell.length_c   1.000
_cell.angle_alpha   90.00
_cell.angle_beta   90.00
_cell.angle_gamma   90.00
#
_symmetry.space_group_name_H-M   'P 1'
#
loop_
_entity.id
_entity.type
_entity.pdbx_description
1 polymer ?
#
loop_
_entity_poly.entity_id
_entity_poly.type
_entity_poly.pdbx_seq_one_letter_code
_entity_poly.pdbx_strand_id
1 'polypeptide(L)'
;MPHLPGFRRAESGQSARAIRRSLPPVGRLRRERRELLRMREEQLRDLGGLMLEMFRRDRFRRELLLDRCAELAQVEERIAELDTLIAAALSRGRVHPAVHCECGAAVFWGARFCAQCGRPLESA
;
A
#
# COMPACT_ATOMS: atom_id res chain seq x y z
N MET A 1 5.70 23.70 -54.53
CA MET A 1 4.98 22.94 -53.49
C MET A 1 5.96 22.66 -52.36
N PRO A 2 5.84 23.31 -51.19
CA PRO A 2 6.75 23.11 -50.07
C PRO A 2 6.39 21.83 -49.31
N HIS A 3 7.40 21.04 -48.95
CA HIS A 3 7.27 19.88 -48.07
C HIS A 3 7.34 20.37 -46.62
N LEU A 4 6.34 20.02 -45.80
CA LEU A 4 6.36 20.25 -44.36
C LEU A 4 6.97 19.04 -43.61
N PRO A 5 7.55 19.27 -42.41
CA PRO A 5 8.40 18.29 -41.75
C PRO A 5 7.59 17.24 -40.98
N GLY A 6 8.10 16.00 -41.00
CA GLY A 6 7.56 14.89 -40.22
C GLY A 6 7.69 15.13 -38.73
N PHE A 7 6.55 15.05 -38.03
CA PHE A 7 6.50 14.99 -36.57
C PHE A 7 7.14 13.67 -36.09
N ARG A 8 8.37 13.74 -35.55
CA ARG A 8 8.95 12.66 -34.74
C ARG A 8 8.31 12.65 -33.36
N ARG A 9 7.38 11.72 -33.11
CA ARG A 9 7.01 11.27 -31.75
C ARG A 9 7.78 10.00 -31.43
N ALA A 10 8.78 10.06 -30.55
CA ALA A 10 9.30 8.85 -29.90
C ALA A 10 10.21 9.14 -28.69
N GLU A 11 9.72 9.77 -27.62
CA GLU A 11 10.52 9.86 -26.36
C GLU A 11 9.71 9.61 -25.07
N SER A 12 8.40 9.39 -25.15
CA SER A 12 7.53 9.22 -23.97
C SER A 12 7.53 7.82 -23.34
N GLY A 13 8.13 6.81 -24.00
CA GLY A 13 8.06 5.41 -23.55
C GLY A 13 9.12 4.99 -22.51
N GLN A 14 10.25 5.69 -22.43
CA GLN A 14 11.36 5.28 -21.55
C GLN A 14 11.17 5.77 -20.10
N SER A 15 10.58 6.95 -19.90
CA SER A 15 10.31 7.53 -18.57
C SER A 15 9.32 6.68 -17.73
N ALA A 16 8.28 6.12 -18.35
CA ALA A 16 7.30 5.27 -17.68
C ALA A 16 7.85 3.90 -17.21
N ARG A 17 8.99 3.45 -17.75
CA ARG A 17 9.60 2.15 -17.43
C ARG A 17 10.55 2.25 -16.23
N ALA A 18 11.25 3.38 -16.08
CA ALA A 18 12.15 3.65 -14.95
C ALA A 18 11.40 3.91 -13.62
N ILE A 19 10.17 4.41 -13.69
CA ILE A 19 9.31 4.69 -12.51
C ILE A 19 8.74 3.40 -11.88
N ARG A 20 8.81 2.25 -12.57
CA ARG A 20 8.47 0.94 -11.98
C ARG A 20 9.59 0.44 -11.07
N ARG A 21 9.96 1.23 -10.06
CA ARG A 21 10.84 0.81 -8.97
C ARG A 21 10.25 -0.48 -8.41
N SER A 22 11.00 -1.59 -8.52
CA SER A 22 10.55 -2.89 -8.02
C SER A 22 10.22 -2.73 -6.54
N LEU A 23 8.99 -3.05 -6.13
CA LEU A 23 8.66 -3.06 -4.71
C LEU A 23 9.63 -4.02 -4.01
N PRO A 24 10.09 -3.71 -2.78
CA PRO A 24 10.88 -4.65 -2.01
C PRO A 24 10.17 -6.00 -1.90
N PRO A 25 10.90 -7.12 -1.79
CA PRO A 25 10.29 -8.43 -1.63
C PRO A 25 9.33 -8.45 -0.44
N VAL A 26 8.13 -9.03 -0.62
CA VAL A 26 7.07 -9.08 0.42
C VAL A 26 7.56 -9.69 1.73
N GLY A 27 8.46 -10.68 1.66
CA GLY A 27 9.08 -11.29 2.84
C GLY A 27 9.87 -10.29 3.69
N ARG A 28 10.57 -9.34 3.06
CA ARG A 28 11.30 -8.27 3.76
C ARG A 28 10.32 -7.32 4.44
N LEU A 29 9.29 -6.86 3.72
CA LEU A 29 8.25 -5.97 4.26
C LEU A 29 7.54 -6.59 5.48
N ARG A 30 7.18 -7.88 5.40
CA ARG A 30 6.56 -8.60 6.52
C ARG A 30 7.49 -8.74 7.72
N ARG A 31 8.80 -8.94 7.50
CA ARG A 31 9.78 -9.03 8.60
C ARG A 31 9.93 -7.68 9.30
N GLU A 32 10.10 -6.61 8.53
CA GLU A 32 10.19 -5.25 9.05
C GLU A 32 8.93 -4.89 9.86
N ARG A 33 7.73 -5.17 9.32
CA ARG A 33 6.47 -4.95 10.02
C ARG A 33 6.39 -5.66 11.36
N ARG A 34 6.81 -6.94 11.44
CA ARG A 34 6.79 -7.70 12.70
C ARG A 34 7.74 -7.12 13.73
N GLU A 35 8.89 -6.62 13.29
CA GLU A 35 9.85 -5.98 14.19
C GLU A 35 9.29 -4.68 14.77
N LEU A 36 8.73 -3.82 13.91
CA LEU A 36 8.11 -2.57 14.34
C LEU A 36 6.92 -2.80 15.27
N LEU A 37 6.13 -3.86 15.06
CA LEU A 37 5.03 -4.21 15.97
C LEU A 37 5.51 -4.56 17.37
N ARG A 38 6.65 -5.26 17.50
CA ARG A 38 7.24 -5.57 18.81
C ARG A 38 7.75 -4.30 19.48
N MET A 39 8.46 -3.46 18.73
CA MET A 39 8.95 -2.17 19.21
C MET A 39 7.81 -1.26 19.66
N ARG A 40 6.70 -1.21 18.90
CA ARG A 40 5.48 -0.48 19.28
C ARG A 40 4.92 -0.97 20.61
N GLU A 41 4.85 -2.30 20.80
CA GLU A 41 4.33 -2.87 22.03
C GLU A 41 5.22 -2.55 23.25
N GLU A 42 6.54 -2.63 23.07
CA GLU A 42 7.51 -2.24 24.09
C GLU A 42 7.39 -0.76 24.45
N GLN A 43 7.40 0.13 23.46
CA GLN A 43 7.24 1.57 23.67
C GLN A 43 5.92 1.93 24.33
N LEU A 44 4.81 1.26 23.98
CA LEU A 44 3.51 1.48 24.61
C LEU A 44 3.52 1.05 26.08
N ARG A 45 4.17 -0.07 26.41
CA ARG A 45 4.36 -0.52 27.79
C ARG A 45 5.22 0.49 28.57
N ASP A 46 6.31 0.97 27.98
CA ASP A 46 7.21 1.96 28.59
C ASP A 46 6.50 3.30 28.82
N LEU A 47 5.69 3.76 27.86
CA LEU A 47 4.89 4.98 27.97
C LEU A 47 3.90 4.89 29.15
N GLY A 48 3.24 3.74 29.31
CA GLY A 48 2.37 3.47 30.45
C GLY A 48 3.12 3.50 31.78
N GLY A 49 4.31 2.87 31.83
CA GLY A 49 5.19 2.91 33.00
C GLY A 49 5.64 4.33 33.35
N LEU A 50 6.04 5.11 32.35
CA LEU A 50 6.41 6.52 32.50
C LEU A 50 5.25 7.35 33.07
N MET A 51 4.04 7.20 32.51
CA MET A 51 2.84 7.90 32.96
C MET A 51 2.49 7.54 34.42
N LEU A 52 2.57 6.26 34.76
CA LEU A 52 2.33 5.77 36.13
C LEU A 52 3.35 6.36 37.12
N GLU A 53 4.64 6.37 36.77
CA GLU A 53 5.69 6.93 37.63
C GLU A 53 5.55 8.45 37.78
N MET A 54 5.16 9.17 36.71
CA MET A 54 4.87 10.61 36.77
C MET A 54 3.69 10.92 37.70
N PHE A 55 2.63 10.11 37.63
CA PHE A 55 1.46 10.21 38.49
C PHE A 55 1.82 9.92 39.96
N ARG A 56 2.50 8.80 40.25
CA ARG A 56 2.88 8.40 41.62
C ARG A 56 3.75 9.42 42.34
N ARG A 57 4.57 10.17 41.59
CA ARG A 57 5.51 11.16 42.12
C ARG A 57 4.97 12.59 42.09
N ASP A 58 3.76 12.79 41.56
CA ASP A 58 3.13 14.09 41.33
C ASP A 58 4.03 15.08 40.57
N ARG A 59 4.77 14.56 39.58
CA ARG A 59 5.68 15.36 38.74
C ARG A 59 5.35 15.15 37.28
N PHE A 60 4.41 15.95 36.79
CA PHE A 60 3.96 15.85 35.42
C PHE A 60 4.83 16.67 34.46
N ARG A 61 5.63 15.99 33.62
CA ARG A 61 6.38 16.58 32.51
C ARG A 61 5.66 16.30 31.20
N ARG A 62 4.78 17.21 30.80
CA ARG A 62 3.94 17.07 29.60
C ARG A 62 4.77 16.94 28.34
N GLU A 63 5.83 17.74 28.21
CA GLU A 63 6.67 17.81 27.01
C GLU A 63 7.33 16.46 26.75
N LEU A 64 7.92 15.86 27.79
CA LEU A 64 8.48 14.51 27.70
C LEU A 64 7.44 13.48 27.25
N LEU A 65 6.22 13.53 27.77
CA LEU A 65 5.16 12.62 27.38
C LEU A 65 4.78 12.80 25.90
N LEU A 66 4.65 14.06 25.44
CA LEU A 66 4.34 14.38 24.05
C LEU A 66 5.44 13.90 23.11
N ASP A 67 6.71 14.09 23.46
CA ASP A 67 7.85 13.63 22.68
C ASP A 67 7.82 12.10 22.51
N ARG A 68 7.56 11.36 23.60
CA ARG A 68 7.45 9.89 23.54
C ARG A 68 6.23 9.41 22.75
N CYS A 69 5.10 10.11 22.86
CA CYS A 69 3.94 9.83 22.02
C CYS A 69 4.23 10.08 20.54
N ALA A 70 4.97 11.14 20.21
CA ALA A 70 5.36 11.44 18.83
C ALA A 70 6.31 10.37 18.26
N GLU A 71 7.29 9.92 19.04
CA GLU A 71 8.17 8.80 18.68
C GLU A 71 7.35 7.52 18.39
N LEU A 72 6.40 7.16 19.27
CA LEU A 72 5.54 5.99 19.06
C LEU A 72 4.64 6.16 17.82
N ALA A 73 4.08 7.36 17.60
CA ALA A 73 3.24 7.64 16.44
C ALA A 73 4.00 7.46 15.11
N GLN A 74 5.29 7.83 15.05
CA GLN A 74 6.13 7.59 13.87
C GLN A 74 6.30 6.09 13.57
N VAL A 75 6.39 5.26 14.62
CA VAL A 75 6.46 3.79 14.47
C VAL A 75 5.14 3.25 13.92
N GLU A 76 4.02 3.74 14.44
CA GLU A 76 2.68 3.37 13.94
C GLU A 76 2.46 3.79 12.48
N GLU A 77 2.88 5.00 12.11
CA GLU A 77 2.83 5.49 10.73
C GLU A 77 3.63 4.58 9.81
N ARG A 78 4.85 4.20 10.22
CA ARG A 78 5.68 3.27 9.43
C ARG A 78 5.05 1.88 9.29
N ILE A 79 4.38 1.37 10.34
CA ILE A 79 3.63 0.11 10.25
C ILE A 79 2.50 0.24 9.22
N ALA A 80 1.75 1.34 9.26
CA ALA A 80 0.67 1.60 8.31
C ALA A 80 1.20 1.68 6.87
N GLU A 81 2.32 2.39 6.63
CA GLU A 81 2.98 2.41 5.33
C GLU A 81 3.32 1.00 4.84
N LEU A 82 3.93 0.17 5.69
CA LEU A 82 4.28 -1.21 5.33
C LEU A 82 3.03 -2.05 5.00
N ASP A 83 1.93 -1.84 5.71
CA ASP A 83 0.65 -2.50 5.40
C ASP A 83 0.13 -2.11 4.02
N THR A 84 0.20 -0.83 3.65
CA THR A 84 -0.17 -0.41 2.29
C THR A 84 0.74 -1.02 1.22
N LEU A 85 2.04 -1.11 1.48
CA LEU A 85 3.01 -1.70 0.55
C LEU A 85 2.81 -3.21 0.39
N ILE A 86 2.53 -3.92 1.48
CA ILE A 86 2.21 -5.36 1.46
C ILE A 86 0.93 -5.59 0.68
N ALA A 87 -0.12 -4.82 0.93
CA ALA A 87 -1.38 -4.90 0.19
C ALA A 87 -1.15 -4.69 -1.32
N ALA A 88 -0.44 -3.62 -1.69
CA ALA A 88 -0.10 -3.33 -3.08
C ALA A 88 0.72 -4.45 -3.75
N ALA A 89 1.68 -5.03 -3.03
CA ALA A 89 2.49 -6.13 -3.55
C ALA A 89 1.66 -7.40 -3.81
N LEU A 90 0.70 -7.71 -2.95
CA LEU A 90 -0.20 -8.86 -3.11
C LEU A 90 -1.17 -8.67 -4.27
N SER A 91 -1.61 -7.44 -4.51
CA SER A 91 -2.53 -7.10 -5.60
C SER A 91 -1.87 -7.16 -6.99
N ARG A 92 -0.56 -6.91 -7.10
CA ARG A 92 0.18 -7.02 -8.38
C ARG A 92 0.12 -8.40 -9.02
N GLY A 93 -0.03 -9.46 -8.22
CA GLY A 93 -0.21 -10.84 -8.72
C GLY A 93 -1.65 -11.21 -9.09
N ARG A 94 -2.63 -10.35 -8.79
CA ARG A 94 -4.06 -10.60 -9.01
C ARG A 94 -4.68 -9.68 -10.06
N VAL A 95 -3.87 -9.17 -11.00
CA VAL A 95 -4.42 -8.49 -12.18
C VAL A 95 -5.02 -9.57 -13.08
N HIS A 96 -6.30 -9.87 -12.85
CA HIS A 96 -7.05 -10.70 -13.76
C HIS A 96 -7.26 -9.89 -15.05
N PRO A 97 -7.00 -10.47 -16.23
CA PRO A 97 -7.31 -9.80 -17.49
C PRO A 97 -8.80 -9.43 -17.50
N ALA A 98 -9.12 -8.25 -18.04
CA ALA A 98 -10.51 -7.85 -18.25
C ALA A 98 -11.16 -8.88 -19.20
N VAL A 99 -12.06 -9.69 -18.67
CA VAL A 99 -12.85 -10.63 -19.47
C VAL A 99 -13.98 -9.82 -20.09
N HIS A 100 -14.11 -9.88 -21.41
CA HIS A 100 -15.19 -9.23 -22.11
C HIS A 100 -16.21 -10.29 -22.52
N CYS A 101 -17.48 -9.98 -22.35
CA CYS A 101 -18.53 -10.77 -22.97
C CYS A 101 -18.52 -10.52 -24.48
N GLU A 102 -19.04 -11.45 -25.28
CA GLU A 102 -19.26 -11.26 -26.73
C GLU A 102 -20.08 -10.00 -27.05
N CYS A 103 -20.94 -9.55 -26.14
CA CYS A 103 -21.71 -8.31 -26.30
C CYS A 103 -20.86 -7.03 -26.12
N GLY A 104 -19.57 -7.16 -25.78
CA GLY A 104 -18.63 -6.06 -25.55
C GLY A 104 -18.60 -5.52 -24.12
N ALA A 105 -19.47 -6.01 -23.23
CA ALA A 105 -19.46 -5.59 -21.82
C ALA A 105 -18.23 -6.15 -21.09
N ALA A 106 -17.58 -5.30 -20.27
CA ALA A 106 -16.55 -5.74 -19.34
C ALA A 106 -17.19 -6.56 -18.21
N VAL A 107 -16.64 -7.75 -17.95
CA VAL A 107 -17.17 -8.68 -16.96
C VAL A 107 -16.13 -8.95 -15.87
N PHE A 108 -16.62 -9.07 -14.64
CA PHE A 108 -15.78 -9.44 -13.51
C PHE A 108 -15.26 -10.87 -13.67
N TRP A 109 -13.98 -11.09 -13.34
CA TRP A 109 -13.38 -12.41 -13.39
C TRP A 109 -14.11 -13.36 -12.43
N GLY A 110 -14.60 -14.49 -12.95
CA GLY A 110 -15.40 -15.46 -12.19
C GLY A 110 -16.92 -15.23 -12.24
N ALA A 111 -17.44 -14.25 -13.00
CA ALA A 111 -18.87 -14.13 -13.21
C ALA A 111 -19.38 -15.27 -14.11
N ARG A 112 -20.55 -15.84 -13.78
CA ARG A 112 -21.19 -16.90 -14.58
C ARG A 112 -22.11 -16.37 -15.68
N PHE A 113 -22.57 -15.13 -15.55
CA PHE A 113 -23.49 -14.46 -16.46
C PHE A 113 -23.08 -13.00 -16.66
N CYS A 114 -23.38 -12.43 -17.83
CA CYS A 114 -23.17 -11.01 -18.12
C CYS A 114 -24.28 -10.15 -17.50
N ALA A 115 -23.92 -9.15 -16.69
CA ALA A 115 -24.89 -8.20 -16.10
C ALA A 115 -25.58 -7.29 -17.14
N GLN A 116 -25.01 -7.15 -18.35
CA GLN A 116 -25.55 -6.28 -19.40
C GLN A 116 -26.49 -7.03 -20.36
N CYS A 117 -26.14 -8.26 -20.78
CA CYS A 117 -26.91 -9.00 -21.78
C CYS A 117 -27.53 -10.32 -21.26
N GLY A 118 -27.27 -10.70 -20.01
CA GLY A 118 -27.82 -11.91 -19.38
C GLY A 118 -27.25 -13.24 -19.88
N ARG A 119 -26.37 -13.24 -20.89
CA ARG A 119 -25.81 -14.47 -21.46
C ARG A 119 -24.89 -15.18 -20.45
N PRO A 120 -24.90 -16.53 -20.41
CA PRO A 120 -23.90 -17.29 -19.67
C PRO A 120 -22.52 -17.03 -20.27
N LEU A 121 -21.53 -16.88 -19.39
CA LEU A 121 -20.13 -16.84 -19.81
C LEU A 121 -19.61 -18.27 -19.76
N GLU A 122 -19.23 -18.82 -20.91
CA GLU A 122 -18.63 -20.15 -20.97
C GLU A 122 -17.29 -20.10 -20.20
N SER A 123 -17.23 -20.90 -19.14
CA SER A 123 -16.10 -20.98 -18.23
C SER A 123 -14.88 -21.57 -18.94
N ALA A 124 -13.87 -20.75 -19.20
CA ALA A 124 -12.50 -21.17 -19.51
C ALA A 124 -11.54 -20.60 -18.44
#